data_AF-A0A2N8N8Z2-F1
#
_entry.id   AF-A0A2N8N8Z2-F1
#
_cell.length_a   1.000
_cell.length_b   1.000
_cell.length_c   1.000
_cell.angle_alpha   90.00
_cell.angle_beta   90.00
_cell.angle_gamma   90.00
#
_symmetry.space_group_name_H-M   'P 1'
#
loop_
_entity.id
_entity.type
_entity.pdbx_description
1 polymer ?
#
loop_
_entity_poly.entity_id
_entity_poly.type
_entity_poly.pdbx_seq_one_letter_code
_entity_poly.pdbx_strand_id
1 'polypeptide(L)'
;MIASLWMLWCLTVISCSGGKKGDITGRYEGIGEFELFDFYIKKDGTGYEVADFDDVDVTVETPFRWTLNGNSLHVVFDPDEAMITGDENDESVQALVFALFLGYSEPRTYTVDREVDPMEIHCNDEGPSYRKE
;
A
#
# COMPACT_ATOMS: atom_id res chain seq x y z
N MET A 1 -55.25 13.00 -14.98
CA MET A 1 -53.88 13.38 -15.36
C MET A 1 -52.98 13.14 -14.18
N ILE A 2 -52.05 12.21 -14.34
CA ILE A 2 -51.04 11.81 -13.34
C ILE A 2 -49.88 12.81 -13.41
N ALA A 3 -49.49 13.39 -12.28
CA ALA A 3 -48.30 14.23 -12.18
C ALA A 3 -47.44 13.75 -11.00
N SER A 4 -46.38 13.04 -11.41
CA SER A 4 -45.09 12.74 -10.79
C SER A 4 -44.93 12.78 -9.27
N LEU A 5 -44.76 11.57 -8.74
CA LEU A 5 -43.62 11.09 -7.94
C LEU A 5 -42.42 12.06 -7.86
N TRP A 6 -42.16 12.57 -6.66
CA TRP A 6 -40.84 13.06 -6.26
C TRP A 6 -40.47 12.39 -4.93
N MET A 7 -39.96 11.16 -5.02
CA MET A 7 -39.17 10.58 -3.93
C MET A 7 -37.83 11.29 -3.94
N LEU A 8 -37.73 12.39 -3.20
CA LEU A 8 -36.48 13.06 -2.91
C LEU A 8 -35.67 12.10 -2.03
N TRP A 9 -34.74 11.37 -2.63
CA TRP A 9 -33.73 10.60 -1.92
C TRP A 9 -32.83 11.59 -1.16
N CYS A 10 -33.18 11.87 0.08
CA CYS A 10 -32.21 12.34 1.05
C CYS A 10 -31.23 11.19 1.26
N LEU A 11 -30.15 11.18 0.47
CA LEU A 11 -28.91 10.48 0.81
C LEU A 11 -28.49 11.00 2.18
N THR A 12 -28.90 10.30 3.23
CA THR A 12 -28.23 10.35 4.52
C THR A 12 -26.81 9.88 4.28
N VAL A 13 -25.92 10.83 4.01
CA VAL A 13 -24.49 10.65 4.18
C VAL A 13 -24.33 10.28 5.65
N ILE A 14 -24.11 9.00 5.91
CA ILE A 14 -23.74 8.53 7.23
C ILE A 14 -22.38 9.18 7.51
N SER A 15 -22.44 10.23 8.33
CA SER A 15 -21.33 10.77 9.07
C SER A 15 -20.75 9.63 9.90
N CYS A 16 -19.67 9.01 9.42
CA CYS A 16 -18.77 8.27 10.29
C CYS A 16 -17.80 9.30 10.87
N SER A 17 -18.17 9.78 12.05
CA SER A 17 -17.29 10.49 12.97
C SER A 17 -15.91 9.83 12.99
N GLY A 18 -14.90 10.57 12.55
CA GLY A 18 -13.50 10.21 12.64
C GLY A 18 -13.08 10.11 14.11
N GLY A 19 -13.40 8.99 14.74
CA GLY A 19 -12.65 8.54 15.91
C GLY A 19 -11.17 8.56 15.53
N LYS A 20 -10.33 9.15 16.38
CA LYS A 20 -8.88 9.22 16.19
C LYS A 20 -8.32 7.79 16.11
N LYS A 21 -8.39 7.17 14.94
CA LYS A 21 -7.63 6.00 14.56
C LYS A 21 -6.17 6.44 14.55
N GLY A 22 -5.33 5.71 15.29
CA GLY A 22 -3.91 5.98 15.37
C GLY A 22 -3.32 6.25 14.00
N ASP A 23 -2.47 7.27 13.95
CA ASP A 23 -1.76 7.71 12.76
C ASP A 23 -0.92 6.54 12.22
N ILE A 24 -1.32 5.99 11.07
CA ILE A 24 -0.59 4.91 10.40
C ILE A 24 0.56 5.44 9.54
N THR A 25 0.83 6.74 9.56
CA THR A 25 1.97 7.27 8.82
C THR A 25 3.28 6.96 9.50
N GLY A 26 4.33 6.83 8.70
CA GLY A 26 5.65 6.42 9.15
C GLY A 26 6.29 5.42 8.19
N ARG A 27 7.46 4.94 8.63
CA ARG A 27 8.21 3.87 7.99
C ARG A 27 7.86 2.53 8.65
N TYR A 28 7.86 1.49 7.83
CA TYR A 28 7.66 0.12 8.24
C TYR A 28 8.70 -0.76 7.54
N GLU A 29 9.23 -1.74 8.27
CA GLU A 29 10.11 -2.79 7.78
C GLU A 29 9.30 -4.04 7.42
N GLY A 30 9.68 -4.76 6.37
CA GLY A 30 9.04 -6.02 6.01
C GLY A 30 9.33 -7.14 7.01
N ILE A 31 8.37 -8.04 7.20
CA ILE A 31 8.43 -9.11 8.19
C ILE A 31 8.77 -10.44 7.52
N GLY A 32 9.73 -11.18 8.10
CA GLY A 32 10.03 -12.56 7.70
C GLY A 32 10.81 -12.62 6.40
N GLU A 33 10.28 -13.28 5.37
CA GLU A 33 10.95 -13.37 4.06
C GLU A 33 10.94 -12.04 3.28
N PHE A 34 10.26 -11.02 3.81
CA PHE A 34 10.12 -9.70 3.19
C PHE A 34 11.02 -8.64 3.84
N GLU A 35 12.04 -9.01 4.61
CA GLU A 35 12.98 -8.06 5.25
C GLU A 35 13.72 -7.14 4.24
N LEU A 36 13.71 -7.49 2.95
CA LEU A 36 14.22 -6.67 1.85
C LEU A 36 13.28 -5.51 1.44
N PHE A 37 12.11 -5.41 2.06
CA PHE A 37 11.11 -4.41 1.71
C PHE A 37 10.93 -3.37 2.83
N ASP A 38 10.95 -2.09 2.47
CA ASP A 38 10.48 -1.00 3.33
C ASP A 38 9.17 -0.42 2.79
N PHE A 39 8.28 0.00 3.68
CA PHE A 39 7.00 0.60 3.33
C PHE A 39 6.81 1.95 4.01
N TYR A 40 6.55 2.99 3.22
CA TYR A 40 6.45 4.37 3.71
C TYR A 40 5.07 4.94 3.44
N ILE A 41 4.32 5.23 4.51
CA ILE A 41 2.97 5.80 4.43
C ILE A 41 3.03 7.29 4.78
N LYS A 42 2.69 8.18 3.83
CA LYS A 42 2.64 9.65 4.01
C LYS A 42 1.23 10.13 4.32
N LYS A 43 1.12 11.26 5.04
CA LYS A 43 -0.17 11.81 5.54
C LYS A 43 -1.11 12.32 4.44
N ASP A 44 -0.57 12.60 3.26
CA ASP A 44 -1.30 13.16 2.13
C ASP A 44 -2.03 12.11 1.28
N GLY A 45 -2.05 10.84 1.72
CA GLY A 45 -2.67 9.74 0.99
C GLY A 45 -1.73 9.09 -0.04
N THR A 46 -0.45 9.44 -0.03
CA THR A 46 0.59 8.81 -0.85
C THR A 46 1.55 7.99 -0.01
N GLY A 47 2.39 7.22 -0.67
CA GLY A 47 3.47 6.46 -0.06
C GLY A 47 4.36 5.86 -1.12
N TYR A 48 5.32 5.05 -0.69
CA TYR A 48 6.16 4.26 -1.58
C TYR A 48 6.64 3.01 -0.85
N GLU A 49 6.84 1.94 -1.62
CA GLU A 49 7.47 0.70 -1.20
C GLU A 49 8.86 0.66 -1.82
N VAL A 50 9.88 0.36 -1.02
CA VAL A 50 11.24 0.13 -1.48
C VAL A 50 11.51 -1.35 -1.40
N ALA A 51 11.97 -1.95 -2.48
CA ALA A 51 12.48 -3.31 -2.51
C ALA A 51 13.98 -3.24 -2.80
N ASP A 52 14.79 -3.73 -1.87
CA ASP A 52 16.26 -3.67 -1.93
C ASP A 52 16.84 -5.07 -2.11
N PHE A 53 17.40 -5.33 -3.29
CA PHE A 53 17.94 -6.63 -3.69
C PHE A 53 19.47 -6.55 -3.75
N ASP A 54 20.09 -6.61 -2.56
CA ASP A 54 21.55 -6.52 -2.37
C ASP A 54 22.34 -7.52 -3.22
N ASP A 55 21.81 -8.73 -3.44
CA ASP A 55 22.51 -9.77 -4.21
C ASP A 55 22.79 -9.39 -5.67
N VAL A 56 22.01 -8.45 -6.22
CA VAL A 56 22.13 -7.98 -7.60
C VAL A 56 22.35 -6.46 -7.70
N ASP A 57 22.65 -5.80 -6.57
CA ASP A 57 22.83 -4.34 -6.48
C ASP A 57 21.65 -3.55 -7.11
N VAL A 58 20.40 -3.96 -6.82
CA VAL A 58 19.19 -3.31 -7.35
C VAL A 58 18.28 -2.83 -6.24
N THR A 59 17.90 -1.56 -6.30
CA THR A 59 16.84 -0.99 -5.46
C THR A 59 15.70 -0.48 -6.33
N VAL A 60 14.46 -0.84 -5.99
CA VAL A 60 13.25 -0.38 -6.69
C VAL A 60 12.35 0.37 -5.71
N GLU A 61 12.12 1.65 -5.97
CA GLU A 61 11.14 2.45 -5.23
C GLU A 61 9.86 2.58 -6.06
N THR A 62 8.77 1.98 -5.58
CA THR A 62 7.47 2.01 -6.26
C THR A 62 6.48 2.89 -5.49
N PRO A 63 6.03 4.02 -6.06
CA PRO A 63 5.05 4.87 -5.42
C PRO A 63 3.67 4.20 -5.35
N PHE A 64 2.86 4.62 -4.39
CA PHE A 64 1.48 4.19 -4.28
C PHE A 64 0.57 5.29 -3.71
N ARG A 65 -0.73 5.12 -3.92
CA ARG A 65 -1.80 5.83 -3.20
C ARG A 65 -2.46 4.90 -2.20
N TRP A 66 -2.96 5.45 -1.11
CA TRP A 66 -3.62 4.66 -0.07
C TRP A 66 -4.87 5.31 0.49
N THR A 67 -5.78 4.46 0.96
CA THR A 67 -6.96 4.84 1.74
C THR A 67 -7.15 3.90 2.93
N LEU A 68 -7.73 4.39 4.02
CA LEU A 68 -7.95 3.60 5.23
C LEU A 68 -9.44 3.63 5.61
N ASN A 69 -10.07 2.47 5.66
CA ASN A 69 -11.43 2.29 6.18
C ASN A 69 -11.42 1.22 7.29
N GLY A 70 -11.96 1.53 8.47
CA GLY A 70 -11.75 0.65 9.63
C GLY A 70 -10.26 0.46 9.91
N ASN A 71 -9.86 -0.81 10.03
CA ASN A 71 -8.48 -1.29 10.04
C ASN A 71 -8.03 -1.80 8.66
N SER A 72 -8.87 -1.67 7.63
CA SER A 72 -8.54 -2.08 6.27
C SER A 72 -7.85 -0.93 5.53
N LEU A 73 -6.56 -1.12 5.26
CA LEU A 73 -5.74 -0.24 4.45
C LEU A 73 -5.76 -0.76 3.01
N HIS A 74 -6.12 0.08 2.06
CA HIS A 74 -6.15 -0.25 0.64
C HIS A 74 -5.10 0.56 -0.10
N VAL A 75 -4.26 -0.11 -0.88
CA VAL A 75 -3.05 0.42 -1.52
C VAL A 75 -3.12 0.16 -3.01
N VAL A 76 -2.87 1.19 -3.81
CA VAL A 76 -2.80 1.11 -5.28
C VAL A 76 -1.43 1.60 -5.71
N PHE A 77 -0.61 0.68 -6.22
CA PHE A 77 0.73 0.98 -6.71
C PHE A 77 0.70 1.65 -8.08
N ASP A 78 1.76 2.40 -8.37
CA ASP A 78 1.98 3.10 -9.64
C ASP A 78 3.37 2.71 -10.18
N PRO A 79 3.53 1.50 -10.75
CA PRO A 79 4.81 0.99 -11.23
C PRO A 79 5.37 1.78 -12.43
N ASP A 80 4.53 2.53 -13.14
CA ASP A 80 4.96 3.39 -14.25
C ASP A 80 5.81 4.57 -13.78
N GLU A 81 5.64 4.97 -12.51
CA GLU A 81 6.39 6.05 -11.85
C GLU A 81 7.47 5.51 -10.89
N ALA A 82 7.78 4.21 -10.97
CA ALA A 82 8.80 3.59 -10.15
C ALA A 82 10.21 4.07 -10.53
N MET A 83 11.06 4.24 -9.52
CA MET A 83 12.47 4.56 -9.69
C MET A 83 13.30 3.29 -9.46
N ILE A 84 14.09 2.93 -10.46
CA ILE A 84 14.99 1.78 -10.41
C ILE A 84 16.43 2.31 -10.30
N THR A 85 17.19 1.77 -9.36
CA THR A 85 18.62 2.04 -9.21
C THR A 85 19.36 0.71 -9.35
N GLY A 86 20.18 0.55 -10.39
CA GLY A 86 20.91 -0.67 -10.71
C GLY A 86 21.35 -0.70 -12.17
N ASP A 87 21.98 -1.80 -12.63
CA ASP A 87 22.24 -2.00 -14.07
C ASP A 87 20.99 -2.52 -14.78
N GLU A 88 20.19 -1.58 -15.31
CA GLU A 88 18.96 -1.89 -16.05
C GLU A 88 19.20 -2.71 -17.34
N ASN A 89 20.44 -2.86 -17.81
CA ASN A 89 20.75 -3.68 -18.99
C ASN A 89 21.03 -5.15 -18.64
N ASP A 90 21.15 -5.48 -17.35
CA ASP A 90 21.34 -6.84 -16.89
C ASP A 90 20.02 -7.63 -16.99
N GLU A 91 20.05 -8.78 -17.65
CA GLU A 91 18.85 -9.60 -17.87
C GLU A 91 18.23 -10.11 -16.56
N SER A 92 19.05 -10.36 -15.52
CA SER A 92 18.57 -10.78 -14.21
C SER A 92 17.86 -9.66 -13.47
N VAL A 93 18.37 -8.42 -13.59
CA VAL A 93 17.74 -7.21 -13.06
C VAL A 93 16.40 -6.97 -13.74
N GLN A 94 16.35 -7.04 -15.08
CA GLN A 94 15.11 -6.88 -15.83
C GLN A 94 14.06 -7.93 -15.45
N ALA A 95 14.46 -9.20 -15.31
CA ALA A 95 13.55 -10.27 -14.91
C ALA A 95 13.01 -10.07 -13.49
N LEU A 96 13.86 -9.62 -12.57
CA LEU A 96 13.49 -9.33 -11.19
C LEU A 96 12.51 -8.16 -11.10
N VAL A 97 12.81 -7.03 -11.75
CA VAL A 97 11.93 -5.85 -11.79
C VAL A 97 10.59 -6.20 -12.42
N PHE A 98 10.61 -6.97 -13.52
CA PHE A 98 9.37 -7.43 -14.17
C PHE A 98 8.52 -8.29 -13.24
N ALA A 99 9.12 -9.25 -12.54
CA ALA A 99 8.41 -10.08 -11.57
C ALA A 99 7.82 -9.26 -10.42
N LEU A 100 8.56 -8.27 -9.92
CA LEU A 100 8.11 -7.35 -8.90
C LEU A 100 6.88 -6.55 -9.36
N PHE A 101 6.95 -5.97 -10.57
CA PHE A 101 5.86 -5.16 -11.12
C PHE A 101 4.60 -5.96 -11.45
N LEU A 102 4.72 -7.25 -11.80
CA LEU A 102 3.55 -8.13 -11.88
C LEU A 102 2.80 -8.20 -10.55
N GLY A 103 3.52 -8.18 -9.42
CA GLY A 103 2.95 -8.13 -8.07
C GLY A 103 2.29 -6.80 -7.70
N TYR A 104 2.46 -5.75 -8.51
CA TYR A 104 1.84 -4.43 -8.35
C TYR A 104 0.68 -4.18 -9.31
N SER A 105 0.35 -5.15 -10.17
CA SER A 105 -0.70 -5.02 -11.18
C SER A 105 -2.11 -4.84 -10.61
N GLU A 106 -2.34 -5.30 -9.38
CA GLU A 106 -3.63 -5.20 -8.69
C GLU A 106 -3.47 -4.46 -7.35
N PRO A 107 -4.52 -3.75 -6.89
CA PRO A 107 -4.53 -3.16 -5.56
C PRO A 107 -4.34 -4.19 -4.44
N ARG A 108 -3.56 -3.83 -3.42
CA ARG A 108 -3.37 -4.66 -2.23
C ARG A 108 -4.23 -4.18 -1.07
N THR A 109 -4.75 -5.12 -0.29
CA THR A 109 -5.49 -4.81 0.93
C THR A 109 -4.77 -5.38 2.13
N TYR A 110 -4.61 -4.53 3.15
CA TYR A 110 -3.94 -4.85 4.40
C TYR A 110 -4.88 -4.71 5.58
N THR A 111 -4.64 -5.52 6.61
CA THR A 111 -5.22 -5.34 7.93
C THR A 111 -4.19 -4.67 8.85
N VAL A 112 -4.52 -3.49 9.35
CA VAL A 112 -3.71 -2.76 10.33
C VAL A 112 -4.02 -3.27 11.73
N ASP A 113 -3.05 -3.94 12.36
CA ASP A 113 -3.13 -4.40 13.74
C ASP A 113 -2.48 -3.39 14.69
N ARG A 114 -3.33 -2.68 15.44
CA ARG A 114 -2.93 -1.67 16.43
C ARG A 114 -2.79 -2.22 17.84
N GLU A 115 -3.12 -3.50 18.04
CA GLU A 115 -3.01 -4.16 19.34
C GLU A 115 -1.61 -4.73 19.56
N VAL A 116 -0.83 -4.89 18.49
CA VAL A 116 0.59 -5.26 18.53
C VAL A 116 1.47 -4.02 18.67
N ASP A 117 2.54 -4.13 19.45
CA ASP A 117 3.56 -3.10 19.64
C ASP A 117 4.96 -3.68 19.32
N PRO A 118 5.65 -3.19 18.28
CA PRO A 118 5.21 -2.11 17.39
C PRO A 118 4.10 -2.54 16.44
N MET A 119 3.30 -1.56 15.98
CA MET A 119 2.13 -1.78 15.12
C MET A 119 2.50 -2.52 13.83
N GLU A 120 1.68 -3.49 13.43
CA GLU A 120 1.90 -4.28 12.21
C GLU A 120 0.79 -4.06 11.18
N ILE A 121 1.14 -4.21 9.90
CA ILE A 121 0.20 -4.22 8.77
C ILE A 121 0.35 -5.55 8.02
N HIS A 122 -0.70 -6.35 8.04
CA HIS A 122 -0.69 -7.68 7.44
C HIS A 122 -1.31 -7.63 6.06
N CYS A 123 -0.60 -8.13 5.05
CA CYS A 123 -1.21 -8.32 3.73
C CYS A 123 -2.33 -9.37 3.85
N ASN A 124 -3.50 -9.08 3.31
CA ASN A 124 -4.63 -10.00 3.33
C ASN A 124 -4.53 -11.08 2.23
N ASP A 125 -3.67 -10.85 1.25
CA ASP A 125 -3.40 -11.72 0.11
C ASP A 125 -1.96 -12.29 0.20
N GLU A 126 -1.43 -12.82 -0.91
CA GLU A 126 -0.02 -13.19 -1.02
C GLU A 126 0.82 -11.92 -1.23
N GLY A 127 1.49 -11.44 -0.18
CA GLY A 127 2.35 -10.26 -0.25
C GLY A 127 3.02 -9.90 1.08
N PRO A 128 3.91 -8.90 1.04
CA PRO A 128 4.70 -8.49 2.20
C PRO A 128 3.81 -7.94 3.32
N SER A 129 4.08 -8.37 4.55
CA SER A 129 3.54 -7.76 5.75
C SER A 129 4.63 -6.92 6.41
N TYR A 130 4.25 -5.86 7.13
CA TYR A 130 5.22 -4.89 7.64
C TYR A 130 5.00 -4.55 9.11
N ARG A 131 6.08 -4.17 9.79
CA ARG A 131 6.12 -3.72 11.18
C ARG A 131 6.62 -2.29 11.25
N LYS A 132 5.99 -1.46 12.08
CA LYS A 132 6.34 -0.05 12.23
C LYS A 132 7.71 0.11 12.93
N GLU A 133 8.53 1.02 12.42
CA GLU A 133 9.76 1.49 13.10
C GLU A 133 9.50 2.45 14.27
#